data_AF-A0A167U8L8-F1
#
_entry.id   AF-A0A167U8L8-F1
#
_cell.length_a   1.000
_cell.length_b   1.000
_cell.length_c   1.000
_cell.angle_alpha   90.00
_cell.angle_beta   90.00
_cell.angle_gamma   90.00
#
_symmetry.space_group_name_H-M   'P 1'
#
loop_
_entity.id
_entity.type
_entity.pdbx_description
1 polymer ?
#
loop_
_entity_poly.entity_id
_entity_poly.type
_entity_poly.pdbx_seq_one_letter_code
_entity_poly.pdbx_strand_id
1 'polypeptide(L)'
;MPYKNVAVIGAGIIGTPIAKALLQVGANVVVVSRPESTSGKDLPAGTRVVAIDYTGISALVALFKEHATEVVISTVNFQALGLQHGLSDAAKQGGVKLFVPSEFAVDTAEYNEVFLNVKPKLAAHLKHIGLPSARIFNGLFTTFLPWILTVDTGKIRLIGEGDQKFSTTHPDDIAGFLAYILTHLPESELHDKVFRLEGERTTLNDVIGHYGGKYPVEHVDAISDEEGKTRLQLIIEHGQSLVVQEGEATSNALWTGHAWKGVKEGLGL
;
A
#
# COMPACT_ATOMS: atom_id res chain seq x y z
N MET A 1 5.82 -22.16 9.55
CA MET A 1 4.40 -22.41 9.19
C MET A 1 3.84 -21.08 8.70
N PRO A 2 2.84 -21.05 7.82
CA PRO A 2 2.25 -19.79 7.41
C PRO A 2 1.58 -19.07 8.59
N TYR A 3 1.53 -17.74 8.53
CA TYR A 3 0.98 -16.91 9.59
C TYR A 3 -0.55 -17.01 9.64
N LYS A 4 -1.11 -16.94 10.86
CA LYS A 4 -2.56 -17.04 11.08
C LYS A 4 -3.13 -15.83 11.78
N ASN A 5 -2.41 -15.23 12.73
CA ASN A 5 -2.91 -14.11 13.53
C ASN A 5 -2.30 -12.80 13.05
N VAL A 6 -3.12 -11.95 12.44
CA VAL A 6 -2.66 -10.70 11.80
C VAL A 6 -3.39 -9.51 12.42
N ALA A 7 -2.62 -8.50 12.83
CA ALA A 7 -3.16 -7.19 13.15
C ALA A 7 -2.95 -6.24 11.96
N VAL A 8 -4.02 -5.57 11.52
CA VAL A 8 -3.96 -4.53 10.48
C VAL A 8 -4.14 -3.17 11.14
N ILE A 9 -3.11 -2.33 11.11
CA ILE A 9 -3.14 -0.97 11.66
C ILE A 9 -3.65 -0.02 10.57
N GLY A 10 -4.84 0.53 10.77
CA GLY A 10 -5.57 1.34 9.79
C GLY A 10 -6.53 0.53 8.93
N ALA A 11 -7.76 1.02 8.81
CA ALA A 11 -8.80 0.47 7.93
C ALA A 11 -9.07 1.44 6.76
N GLY A 12 -8.01 1.91 6.11
CA GLY A 12 -8.09 2.90 5.04
C GLY A 12 -8.24 2.29 3.65
N ILE A 13 -7.82 3.05 2.64
CA ILE A 13 -7.88 2.68 1.22
C ILE A 13 -7.21 1.33 0.93
N ILE A 14 -6.09 1.03 1.58
CA ILE A 14 -5.38 -0.26 1.42
C ILE A 14 -5.59 -1.22 2.58
N GLY A 15 -5.73 -0.72 3.82
CA GLY A 15 -5.95 -1.56 5.00
C GLY A 15 -7.27 -2.33 4.97
N THR A 16 -8.34 -1.74 4.46
CA THR A 16 -9.64 -2.41 4.35
C THR A 16 -9.61 -3.57 3.35
N PRO A 17 -9.11 -3.39 2.10
CA PRO A 17 -8.88 -4.52 1.19
C PRO A 17 -8.00 -5.62 1.79
N ILE A 18 -6.89 -5.27 2.44
CA ILE A 18 -5.99 -6.25 3.08
C ILE A 18 -6.72 -7.07 4.14
N ALA A 19 -7.46 -6.41 5.04
CA ALA A 19 -8.23 -7.10 6.08
C ALA A 19 -9.28 -8.05 5.48
N LYS A 20 -9.98 -7.63 4.40
CA LYS A 20 -10.94 -8.46 3.68
C LYS A 20 -10.29 -9.69 3.06
N ALA A 21 -9.19 -9.52 2.34
CA ALA A 21 -8.48 -10.62 1.69
C ALA A 21 -7.97 -11.65 2.71
N LEU A 22 -7.41 -11.18 3.84
CA LEU A 22 -6.95 -12.05 4.93
C LEU A 22 -8.10 -12.85 5.57
N LEU A 23 -9.24 -12.20 5.84
CA LEU A 23 -10.43 -12.88 6.37
C LEU A 23 -10.96 -13.93 5.39
N GLN A 24 -10.96 -13.64 4.08
CA GLN A 24 -11.42 -14.57 3.04
C GLN A 24 -10.58 -15.85 2.96
N VAL A 25 -9.27 -15.78 3.25
CA VAL A 25 -8.39 -16.95 3.30
C VAL A 25 -8.33 -17.61 4.68
N GLY A 26 -9.18 -17.18 5.62
CA GLY A 26 -9.33 -17.81 6.94
C GLY A 26 -8.30 -17.37 7.99
N ALA A 27 -7.60 -16.25 7.79
CA ALA A 27 -6.73 -15.69 8.83
C ALA A 27 -7.56 -15.05 9.96
N ASN A 28 -7.01 -15.08 11.18
CA ASN A 28 -7.56 -14.36 12.33
C ASN A 28 -7.11 -12.90 12.26
N VAL A 29 -8.01 -12.00 11.88
CA VAL A 29 -7.70 -10.59 11.68
C VAL A 29 -8.26 -9.73 12.81
N VAL A 30 -7.40 -8.88 13.38
CA VAL A 30 -7.80 -7.76 14.23
C VAL A 30 -7.43 -6.47 13.51
N VAL A 31 -8.41 -5.60 13.32
CA VAL A 31 -8.15 -4.28 12.74
C VAL A 31 -8.05 -3.26 13.86
N VAL A 32 -6.94 -2.52 13.90
CA VAL A 32 -6.74 -1.44 14.86
C VAL A 32 -7.01 -0.12 14.15
N SER A 33 -7.97 0.65 14.63
CA SER A 33 -8.32 1.96 14.10
C SER A 33 -8.21 3.02 15.19
N ARG A 34 -7.96 4.27 14.79
CA ARG A 34 -8.03 5.39 15.74
C ARG A 34 -9.48 5.59 16.22
N PRO A 35 -9.72 6.04 17.47
CA PRO A 35 -11.06 6.16 18.04
C PRO A 35 -12.05 7.01 17.21
N GLU A 36 -11.56 8.06 16.55
CA GLU A 36 -12.34 8.96 15.70
C GLU A 36 -12.55 8.45 14.27
N SER A 37 -11.92 7.33 13.90
CA SER A 37 -12.01 6.81 12.54
C SER A 37 -13.36 6.16 12.27
N THR A 38 -13.98 6.52 11.14
CA THR A 38 -15.20 5.88 10.65
C THR A 38 -14.92 4.77 9.63
N SER A 39 -13.67 4.58 9.24
CA SER A 39 -13.29 3.72 8.11
C SER A 39 -13.46 2.22 8.40
N GLY A 40 -13.58 1.83 9.67
CA GLY A 40 -13.89 0.45 10.06
C GLY A 40 -15.28 -0.04 9.64
N LYS A 41 -16.20 0.87 9.29
CA LYS A 41 -17.56 0.53 8.85
C LYS A 41 -17.62 -0.26 7.53
N ASP A 42 -16.57 -0.16 6.70
CA ASP A 42 -16.52 -0.77 5.38
C ASP A 42 -15.98 -2.22 5.42
N LEU A 43 -15.65 -2.72 6.63
CA LEU A 43 -15.20 -4.08 6.87
C LEU A 43 -16.39 -5.06 6.93
N PRO A 44 -16.18 -6.36 6.63
CA PRO A 44 -17.22 -7.38 6.77
C PRO A 44 -17.81 -7.41 8.18
N ALA A 45 -19.11 -7.70 8.29
CA ALA A 45 -19.78 -7.85 9.57
C ALA A 45 -19.08 -8.92 10.42
N GLY A 46 -18.90 -8.64 11.71
CA GLY A 46 -18.19 -9.52 12.65
C GLY A 46 -16.66 -9.37 12.65
N THR A 47 -16.09 -8.52 11.79
CA THR A 47 -14.65 -8.18 11.88
C THR A 47 -14.35 -7.54 13.23
N ARG A 48 -13.32 -8.03 13.92
CA ARG A 48 -12.90 -7.44 15.19
C ARG A 48 -12.13 -6.14 14.91
N VAL A 49 -12.75 -5.03 15.26
CA VAL A 49 -12.14 -3.69 15.19
C VAL A 49 -11.89 -3.20 16.61
N VAL A 50 -10.66 -2.78 16.90
CA VAL A 50 -10.29 -2.23 18.22
C VAL A 50 -9.84 -0.79 18.05
N ALA A 51 -10.47 0.11 18.82
CA ALA A 51 -10.13 1.52 18.84
C ALA A 51 -8.91 1.79 19.73
N ILE A 52 -7.78 2.17 19.13
CA ILE A 52 -6.54 2.52 19.84
C ILE A 52 -5.88 3.71 19.14
N ASP A 53 -5.47 4.71 19.92
CA ASP A 53 -4.52 5.73 19.46
C ASP A 53 -3.16 5.07 19.24
N TYR A 54 -2.58 5.24 18.05
CA TYR A 54 -1.32 4.60 17.67
C TYR A 54 -0.11 5.06 18.51
N THR A 55 -0.25 6.14 19.28
CA THR A 55 0.74 6.58 20.29
C THR A 55 0.61 5.82 21.63
N GLY A 56 -0.50 5.10 21.83
CA GLY A 56 -0.78 4.28 23.00
C GLY A 56 0.00 2.95 23.03
N ILE A 57 1.33 3.02 23.11
CA ILE A 57 2.24 1.87 23.03
C ILE A 57 1.83 0.72 23.94
N SER A 58 1.51 0.97 25.22
CA SER A 58 1.12 -0.08 26.16
C SER A 58 -0.18 -0.81 25.74
N ALA A 59 -1.14 -0.09 25.16
CA ALA A 59 -2.38 -0.67 24.67
C ALA A 59 -2.14 -1.54 23.43
N LEU A 60 -1.26 -1.10 22.53
CA LEU A 60 -0.84 -1.88 21.37
C LEU A 60 -0.12 -3.18 21.80
N VAL A 61 0.83 -3.09 22.74
CA VAL A 61 1.53 -4.27 23.29
C VAL A 61 0.53 -5.25 23.92
N ALA A 62 -0.42 -4.75 24.71
CA ALA A 62 -1.45 -5.58 25.32
C ALA A 62 -2.32 -6.27 24.26
N LEU A 63 -2.75 -5.54 23.23
CA LEU A 63 -3.51 -6.08 22.11
C LEU A 63 -2.74 -7.18 21.37
N PHE A 64 -1.48 -6.94 21.02
CA PHE A 64 -0.68 -7.94 20.30
C PHE A 64 -0.48 -9.22 21.12
N LYS A 65 -0.32 -9.11 22.45
CA LYS A 65 -0.23 -10.27 23.35
C LYS A 65 -1.55 -10.99 23.51
N GLU A 66 -2.64 -10.28 23.77
CA GLU A 66 -3.99 -10.84 23.93
C GLU A 66 -4.39 -11.67 22.71
N HIS A 67 -4.01 -11.20 21.53
CA HIS A 67 -4.35 -11.82 20.26
C HIS A 67 -3.33 -12.82 19.73
N ALA A 68 -2.22 -13.03 20.45
CA ALA A 68 -1.07 -13.79 19.95
C ALA A 68 -0.72 -13.39 18.51
N THR A 69 -0.66 -12.08 18.25
CA THR A 69 -0.42 -11.50 16.93
C THR A 69 0.95 -11.93 16.42
N GLU A 70 0.98 -12.55 15.24
CA GLU A 70 2.22 -12.99 14.59
C GLU A 70 2.71 -11.97 13.57
N VAL A 71 1.78 -11.28 12.90
CA VAL A 71 2.08 -10.29 11.86
C VAL A 71 1.38 -8.98 12.19
N VAL A 72 2.10 -7.87 12.09
CA VAL A 72 1.51 -6.53 12.09
C VAL A 72 1.68 -5.93 10.70
N ILE A 73 0.57 -5.50 10.10
CA ILE A 73 0.54 -4.78 8.83
C ILE A 73 0.18 -3.33 9.11
N SER A 74 1.12 -2.43 8.90
CA SER A 74 0.90 -0.99 9.01
C SER A 74 0.39 -0.43 7.69
N THR A 75 -0.79 0.19 7.70
CA THR A 75 -1.38 0.87 6.53
C THR A 75 -1.64 2.35 6.81
N VAL A 76 -0.88 2.93 7.75
CA VAL A 76 -0.98 4.34 8.13
C VAL A 76 -0.67 5.23 6.92
N ASN A 77 -1.39 6.34 6.80
CA ASN A 77 -1.20 7.26 5.69
C ASN A 77 0.07 8.10 5.85
N PHE A 78 0.33 8.96 4.87
CA PHE A 78 1.47 9.86 4.83
C PHE A 78 1.69 10.67 6.12
N GLN A 79 0.61 11.19 6.72
CA GLN A 79 0.67 12.04 7.92
C GLN A 79 1.11 11.28 9.17
N ALA A 80 0.93 9.95 9.17
CA ALA A 80 1.20 9.08 10.31
C ALA A 80 2.45 8.19 10.10
N LEU A 81 3.22 8.37 9.03
CA LEU A 81 4.44 7.58 8.76
C LEU A 81 5.45 7.66 9.91
N GLY A 82 5.53 8.79 10.61
CA GLY A 82 6.41 8.97 11.78
C GLY A 82 6.06 8.10 12.99
N LEU A 83 4.82 7.58 13.07
CA LEU A 83 4.37 6.74 14.18
C LEU A 83 4.86 5.29 14.07
N GLN A 84 5.36 4.88 12.89
CA GLN A 84 5.70 3.48 12.62
C GLN A 84 6.87 2.96 13.46
N HIS A 85 7.78 3.82 13.90
CA HIS A 85 8.84 3.45 14.84
C HIS A 85 8.24 2.92 16.15
N GLY A 86 7.40 3.72 16.81
CA GLY A 86 6.74 3.30 18.05
C GLY A 86 5.83 2.08 17.85
N LEU A 87 5.13 2.01 16.71
CA LEU A 87 4.34 0.82 16.35
C LEU A 87 5.19 -0.45 16.22
N SER A 88 6.38 -0.35 15.61
CA SER A 88 7.29 -1.49 15.48
C SER A 88 7.91 -1.92 16.80
N ASP A 89 8.21 -0.98 17.71
CA ASP A 89 8.68 -1.28 19.06
C ASP A 89 7.59 -1.99 19.87
N ALA A 90 6.34 -1.50 19.76
CA ALA A 90 5.17 -2.14 20.37
C ALA A 90 4.97 -3.55 19.82
N ALA A 91 5.09 -3.73 18.51
CA ALA A 91 4.99 -5.04 17.86
C ALA A 91 6.05 -6.01 18.40
N LYS A 92 7.33 -5.57 18.48
CA LYS A 92 8.42 -6.38 19.03
C LYS A 92 8.16 -6.78 20.49
N GLN A 93 7.76 -5.82 21.33
CA GLN A 93 7.41 -6.08 22.74
C GLN A 93 6.17 -6.96 22.90
N GLY A 94 5.27 -6.93 21.92
CA GLY A 94 4.06 -7.75 21.82
C GLY A 94 4.32 -9.20 21.39
N GLY A 95 5.54 -9.54 20.95
CA GLY A 95 5.89 -10.88 20.48
C GLY A 95 5.62 -11.13 18.99
N VAL A 96 5.39 -10.07 18.21
CA VAL A 96 5.18 -10.14 16.76
C VAL A 96 6.43 -10.69 16.06
N LYS A 97 6.22 -11.52 15.04
CA LYS A 97 7.25 -12.23 14.29
C LYS A 97 7.61 -11.55 12.97
N LEU A 98 6.67 -10.83 12.36
CA LEU A 98 6.86 -10.12 11.09
C LEU A 98 6.15 -8.76 11.12
N PHE A 99 6.83 -7.72 10.64
CA PHE A 99 6.25 -6.39 10.45
C PHE A 99 6.18 -6.05 8.95
N VAL A 100 4.99 -5.72 8.46
CA VAL A 100 4.77 -5.21 7.10
C VAL A 100 4.57 -3.69 7.22
N PRO A 101 5.58 -2.86 6.94
CA PRO A 101 5.47 -1.42 7.08
C PRO A 101 4.56 -0.80 6.00
N SER A 102 4.07 0.41 6.27
CA SER A 102 3.33 1.23 5.30
C SER A 102 4.30 1.76 4.24
N GLU A 103 4.51 0.92 3.23
CA GLU A 103 5.35 1.21 2.07
C GLU A 103 4.48 1.48 0.83
N PHE A 104 3.63 0.53 0.45
CA PHE A 104 2.57 0.56 -0.57
C PHE A 104 2.64 1.65 -1.66
N ALA A 105 3.81 1.80 -2.28
CA ALA A 105 4.12 2.82 -3.27
C ALA A 105 5.30 2.36 -4.12
N VAL A 106 6.00 3.29 -4.76
CA VAL A 106 7.34 3.10 -5.34
C VAL A 106 8.43 3.10 -4.26
N ASP A 107 9.61 2.56 -4.56
CA ASP A 107 10.71 2.45 -3.60
C ASP A 107 11.34 3.81 -3.33
N THR A 108 10.90 4.46 -2.26
CA THR A 108 11.25 5.84 -1.95
C THR A 108 12.73 6.05 -1.59
N ALA A 109 13.54 4.99 -1.49
CA ALA A 109 14.97 5.08 -1.22
C ALA A 109 15.76 5.76 -2.34
N GLU A 110 15.25 5.74 -3.57
CA GLU A 110 15.88 6.38 -4.74
C GLU A 110 15.50 7.86 -4.90
N TYR A 111 14.69 8.40 -3.99
CA TYR A 111 14.14 9.75 -4.08
C TYR A 111 14.77 10.64 -3.01
N ASN A 112 15.28 11.81 -3.42
CA ASN A 112 15.83 12.83 -2.51
C ASN A 112 14.73 13.63 -1.76
N GLU A 113 13.62 12.99 -1.42
CA GLU A 113 12.53 13.65 -0.69
C GLU A 113 12.69 13.45 0.81
N VAL A 114 13.05 14.54 1.51
CA VAL A 114 13.43 14.52 2.93
C VAL A 114 12.37 13.88 3.83
N PHE A 115 11.08 14.06 3.52
CA PHE A 115 9.98 13.53 4.33
C PHE A 115 9.71 12.04 4.12
N LEU A 116 10.13 11.44 3.00
CA LEU A 116 10.05 9.99 2.78
C LEU A 116 11.22 9.23 3.39
N ASN A 117 12.28 9.92 3.85
CA ASN A 117 13.39 9.31 4.60
C ASN A 117 12.96 8.57 5.87
N VAL A 118 11.72 8.76 6.35
CA VAL A 118 11.13 7.98 7.44
C VAL A 118 11.05 6.48 7.11
N LYS A 119 10.85 6.12 5.84
CA LYS A 119 10.73 4.73 5.36
C LYS A 119 12.04 3.94 5.42
N PRO A 120 13.17 4.41 4.82
CA PRO A 120 14.45 3.72 4.99
C PRO A 120 14.95 3.73 6.44
N LYS A 121 14.65 4.79 7.22
CA LYS A 121 14.94 4.81 8.67
C LYS A 121 14.18 3.73 9.43
N LEU A 122 12.89 3.54 9.14
CA LEU A 122 12.10 2.46 9.71
C LEU A 122 12.64 1.08 9.31
N ALA A 123 13.02 0.88 8.04
CA ALA A 123 13.61 -0.38 7.59
C ALA A 123 14.93 -0.70 8.32
N ALA A 124 15.79 0.32 8.55
CA ALA A 124 17.00 0.18 9.35
C ALA A 124 16.69 -0.13 10.83
N HIS A 125 15.65 0.50 11.38
CA HIS A 125 15.21 0.27 12.75
C HIS A 125 14.68 -1.15 12.98
N LEU A 126 13.84 -1.66 12.07
CA LEU A 126 13.32 -3.03 12.13
C LEU A 126 14.46 -4.06 12.20
N LYS A 127 15.52 -3.86 11.39
CA LYS A 127 16.76 -4.66 11.47
C LYS A 127 17.46 -4.50 12.82
N HIS A 128 17.61 -3.27 13.30
CA HIS A 128 18.28 -2.98 14.57
C HIS A 128 17.60 -3.66 15.78
N ILE A 129 16.27 -3.65 15.84
CA ILE A 129 15.50 -4.30 16.92
C ILE A 129 15.30 -5.81 16.70
N GLY A 130 15.83 -6.36 15.60
CA GLY A 130 15.68 -7.76 15.23
C GLY A 130 14.22 -8.18 15.04
N LEU A 131 13.40 -7.31 14.45
CA LEU A 131 12.03 -7.62 14.02
C LEU A 131 12.03 -7.79 12.49
N PRO A 132 11.91 -9.02 11.97
CA PRO A 132 11.86 -9.25 10.53
C PRO A 132 10.79 -8.41 9.85
N SER A 133 11.08 -7.95 8.62
CA SER A 133 10.16 -7.14 7.85
C SER A 133 9.86 -7.69 6.46
N ALA A 134 8.66 -7.49 5.95
CA ALA A 134 8.32 -7.73 4.55
C ALA A 134 7.82 -6.42 3.94
N ARG A 135 8.57 -5.86 2.99
CA ARG A 135 8.28 -4.54 2.40
C ARG A 135 7.60 -4.74 1.05
N ILE A 136 6.50 -4.03 0.81
CA ILE A 136 5.71 -4.12 -0.43
C ILE A 136 5.83 -2.82 -1.20
N PHE A 137 6.31 -2.89 -2.43
CA PHE A 137 6.27 -1.81 -3.41
C PHE A 137 5.36 -2.23 -4.55
N ASN A 138 4.39 -1.38 -4.91
CA ASN A 138 3.35 -1.73 -5.86
C ASN A 138 3.04 -0.61 -6.88
N GLY A 139 3.85 0.44 -6.89
CA GLY A 139 3.62 1.60 -7.74
C GLY A 139 2.43 2.42 -7.26
N LEU A 140 1.74 3.09 -8.17
CA LEU A 140 0.53 3.84 -7.86
C LEU A 140 -0.67 2.92 -7.71
N PHE A 141 -1.57 3.23 -6.77
CA PHE A 141 -2.87 2.56 -6.73
C PHE A 141 -3.65 2.91 -7.98
N THR A 142 -4.11 1.90 -8.71
CA THR A 142 -4.89 2.10 -9.94
C THR A 142 -6.10 3.00 -9.69
N THR A 143 -6.74 2.86 -8.53
CA THR A 143 -7.90 3.66 -8.12
C THR A 143 -7.61 5.14 -7.90
N PHE A 144 -6.35 5.57 -7.85
CA PHE A 144 -5.97 6.98 -7.73
C PHE A 144 -5.84 7.68 -9.07
N LEU A 145 -5.73 6.95 -10.18
CA LEU A 145 -5.53 7.52 -11.51
C LEU A 145 -6.63 8.51 -11.93
N PRO A 146 -7.93 8.25 -11.69
CA PRO A 146 -8.97 9.23 -11.98
C PRO A 146 -8.79 10.54 -11.20
N TRP A 147 -8.41 10.46 -9.92
CA TRP A 147 -8.18 11.64 -9.07
C TRP A 147 -6.91 12.41 -9.47
N ILE A 148 -5.83 11.71 -9.84
CA ILE A 148 -4.60 12.32 -10.36
C ILE A 148 -4.89 13.12 -11.64
N LEU A 149 -5.74 12.59 -12.52
CA LEU A 149 -6.15 13.22 -13.78
C LEU A 149 -7.35 14.18 -13.63
N THR A 150 -7.84 14.44 -12.41
CA THR A 150 -8.99 15.32 -12.11
C THR A 150 -10.32 14.91 -12.75
N VAL A 151 -10.50 13.64 -13.12
CA VAL A 151 -11.68 13.13 -13.85
C VAL A 151 -12.99 13.44 -13.10
N ASP A 152 -12.94 13.45 -11.77
CA ASP A 152 -14.04 13.80 -10.86
C ASP A 152 -14.57 15.23 -11.06
N THR A 153 -13.76 16.12 -11.63
CA THR A 153 -14.13 17.51 -11.96
C THR A 153 -14.84 17.65 -13.31
N GLY A 154 -15.03 16.54 -14.04
CA GLY A 154 -15.64 16.53 -15.38
C GLY A 154 -14.68 16.91 -16.51
N LYS A 155 -13.37 17.00 -16.23
CA LYS A 155 -12.31 17.25 -17.20
C LYS A 155 -11.04 16.49 -16.82
N ILE A 156 -10.18 16.25 -17.80
CA ILE A 156 -8.86 15.67 -17.60
C ILE A 156 -7.83 16.79 -17.63
N ARG A 157 -6.95 16.84 -16.63
CA ARG A 157 -5.79 17.74 -16.64
C ARG A 157 -4.50 16.93 -16.72
N LEU A 158 -3.66 17.26 -17.70
CA LEU A 158 -2.40 16.59 -17.96
C LEU A 158 -1.24 17.59 -17.83
N ILE A 159 -0.25 17.22 -17.01
CA ILE A 159 1.04 17.92 -16.89
C ILE A 159 2.07 17.13 -17.71
N GLY A 160 2.86 17.85 -18.51
CA GLY A 160 3.85 17.23 -19.39
C GLY A 160 3.20 16.59 -20.63
N GLU A 161 3.89 15.58 -21.17
CA GLU A 161 3.49 14.92 -22.41
C GLU A 161 2.59 13.70 -22.16
N GLY A 162 2.69 13.08 -20.98
CA GLY A 162 1.85 11.95 -20.58
C GLY A 162 2.31 10.58 -21.11
N ASP A 163 3.44 10.52 -21.80
CA ASP A 163 3.99 9.31 -22.45
C ASP A 163 4.98 8.54 -21.56
N GLN A 164 5.30 9.04 -20.37
CA GLN A 164 6.19 8.33 -19.47
C GLN A 164 5.52 7.10 -18.86
N LYS A 165 6.24 5.98 -18.92
CA LYS A 165 5.77 4.71 -18.35
C LYS A 165 5.82 4.77 -16.82
N PHE A 166 4.76 4.28 -16.19
CA PHE A 166 4.70 4.09 -14.74
C PHE A 166 4.06 2.74 -14.38
N SER A 167 4.35 2.27 -13.17
CA SER A 167 3.76 1.04 -12.62
C SER A 167 2.53 1.37 -11.79
N THR A 168 1.45 0.61 -11.99
CA THR A 168 0.25 0.69 -11.16
C THR A 168 -0.26 -0.70 -10.79
N THR A 169 -0.87 -0.80 -9.61
CA THR A 169 -1.46 -2.05 -9.12
C THR A 169 -2.78 -1.76 -8.43
N HIS A 170 -3.80 -2.57 -8.71
CA HIS A 170 -5.11 -2.42 -8.08
C HIS A 170 -5.04 -2.82 -6.59
N PRO A 171 -5.68 -2.08 -5.66
CA PRO A 171 -5.67 -2.39 -4.23
C PRO A 171 -6.07 -3.84 -3.88
N ASP A 172 -7.03 -4.41 -4.61
CA ASP A 172 -7.43 -5.81 -4.43
C ASP A 172 -6.30 -6.80 -4.74
N ASP A 173 -5.48 -6.55 -5.76
CA ASP A 173 -4.36 -7.43 -6.10
C ASP A 173 -3.25 -7.32 -5.06
N ILE A 174 -2.99 -6.11 -4.56
CA ILE A 174 -2.04 -5.88 -3.46
C ILE A 174 -2.50 -6.64 -2.21
N ALA A 175 -3.79 -6.53 -1.88
CA ALA A 175 -4.39 -7.21 -0.74
C ALA A 175 -4.38 -8.74 -0.89
N GLY A 176 -4.77 -9.25 -2.07
CA GLY A 176 -4.77 -10.67 -2.39
C GLY A 176 -3.37 -11.26 -2.35
N PHE A 177 -2.39 -10.57 -2.94
CA PHE A 177 -0.99 -10.98 -2.91
C PHE A 177 -0.46 -11.03 -1.48
N LEU A 178 -0.73 -10.00 -0.67
CA LEU A 178 -0.30 -9.98 0.72
C LEU A 178 -0.94 -11.10 1.54
N ALA A 179 -2.24 -11.35 1.35
CA ALA A 179 -2.92 -12.48 1.97
C ALA A 179 -2.31 -13.82 1.54
N TYR A 180 -2.02 -13.99 0.24
CA TYR A 180 -1.38 -15.18 -0.31
C TYR A 180 -0.01 -15.42 0.33
N ILE A 181 0.91 -14.46 0.26
CA ILE A 181 2.28 -14.68 0.74
C ILE A 181 2.33 -14.97 2.25
N LEU A 182 1.48 -14.30 3.05
CA LEU A 182 1.45 -14.50 4.49
C LEU A 182 0.88 -15.87 4.90
N THR A 183 0.01 -16.46 4.07
CA THR A 183 -0.72 -17.70 4.38
C THR A 183 -0.23 -18.92 3.60
N HIS A 184 0.64 -18.75 2.62
CA HIS A 184 1.15 -19.85 1.77
C HIS A 184 2.67 -19.98 1.78
N LEU A 185 3.43 -18.89 1.91
CA LEU A 185 4.89 -18.97 1.91
C LEU A 185 5.43 -19.31 3.31
N PRO A 186 6.58 -20.02 3.40
CA PRO A 186 7.27 -20.22 4.66
C PRO A 186 7.82 -18.88 5.20
N GLU A 187 7.91 -18.74 6.53
CA GLU A 187 8.38 -17.51 7.19
C GLU A 187 9.74 -17.01 6.67
N SER A 188 10.65 -17.95 6.35
CA SER A 188 11.97 -17.64 5.79
C SER A 188 11.93 -16.96 4.42
N GLU A 189 10.84 -17.12 3.67
CA GLU A 189 10.60 -16.44 2.40
C GLU A 189 9.93 -15.07 2.57
N LEU A 190 9.61 -14.66 3.80
CA LEU A 190 9.04 -13.36 4.13
C LEU A 190 10.03 -12.46 4.86
N HIS A 191 10.89 -13.04 5.71
CA HIS A 191 11.80 -12.30 6.57
C HIS A 191 12.82 -11.48 5.79
N ASP A 192 12.78 -10.16 6.01
CA ASP A 192 13.63 -9.14 5.40
C ASP A 192 13.62 -9.13 3.87
N LYS A 193 12.46 -9.49 3.30
CA LYS A 193 12.21 -9.46 1.85
C LYS A 193 11.56 -8.17 1.39
N VAL A 194 11.87 -7.83 0.14
CA VAL A 194 11.22 -6.75 -0.61
C VAL A 194 10.45 -7.40 -1.75
N PHE A 195 9.15 -7.13 -1.81
CA PHE A 195 8.25 -7.58 -2.86
C PHE A 195 7.88 -6.39 -3.74
N ARG A 196 8.03 -6.58 -5.06
CA ARG A 196 7.73 -5.55 -6.07
C ARG A 196 6.60 -6.06 -6.96
N LEU A 197 5.46 -5.37 -6.92
CA LEU A 197 4.24 -5.72 -7.63
C LEU A 197 3.98 -4.73 -8.74
N GLU A 198 3.59 -5.24 -9.89
CA GLU A 198 3.17 -4.42 -11.04
C GLU A 198 1.91 -5.06 -11.63
N GLY A 199 0.74 -4.46 -11.40
CA GLY A 199 -0.49 -4.91 -12.04
C GLY A 199 -0.47 -4.59 -13.53
N GLU A 200 -0.09 -3.35 -13.86
CA GLU A 200 0.14 -2.89 -15.22
C GLU A 200 1.25 -1.85 -15.27
N ARG A 201 2.00 -1.86 -16.38
CA ARG A 201 2.89 -0.76 -16.79
C ARG A 201 2.25 0.00 -17.93
N THR A 202 1.96 1.28 -17.72
CA THR A 202 1.11 2.10 -18.61
C THR A 202 1.63 3.54 -18.69
N THR A 203 0.96 4.39 -19.47
CA THR A 203 1.21 5.83 -19.58
C THR A 203 -0.02 6.63 -19.20
N LEU A 204 0.11 7.93 -18.87
CA LEU A 204 -1.08 8.76 -18.60
C LEU A 204 -1.95 8.87 -19.85
N ASN A 205 -1.36 8.91 -21.05
CA ASN A 205 -2.09 8.91 -22.31
C ASN A 205 -2.89 7.62 -22.54
N ASP A 206 -2.37 6.45 -22.19
CA ASP A 206 -3.11 5.19 -22.26
C ASP A 206 -4.32 5.20 -21.30
N VAL A 207 -4.12 5.68 -20.07
CA VAL A 207 -5.21 5.85 -19.08
C VAL A 207 -6.28 6.79 -19.61
N ILE A 208 -5.89 7.94 -20.16
CA ILE A 208 -6.80 8.91 -20.79
C ILE A 208 -7.57 8.25 -21.94
N GLY A 209 -6.89 7.46 -22.76
CA GLY A 209 -7.46 6.71 -23.88
C GLY A 209 -8.62 5.79 -23.46
N HIS A 210 -8.55 5.17 -22.27
CA HIS A 210 -9.63 4.34 -21.74
C HIS A 210 -10.94 5.10 -21.49
N TYR A 211 -10.92 6.42 -21.33
CA TYR A 211 -12.14 7.23 -21.21
C TYR A 211 -12.82 7.52 -22.55
N GLY A 212 -12.22 7.14 -23.68
CA GLY A 212 -12.86 7.22 -25.01
C GLY A 212 -13.33 8.62 -25.40
N GLY A 213 -12.63 9.67 -24.97
CA GLY A 213 -12.98 11.07 -25.26
C GLY A 213 -14.18 11.61 -24.46
N LYS A 214 -14.63 10.89 -23.41
CA LYS A 214 -15.74 11.31 -22.54
C LYS A 214 -15.49 12.66 -21.85
N TYR A 215 -14.23 13.01 -21.60
CA TYR A 215 -13.83 14.22 -20.88
C TYR A 215 -12.89 15.07 -21.75
N PRO A 216 -13.01 16.40 -21.74
CA PRO A 216 -12.05 17.27 -22.39
C PRO A 216 -10.69 17.16 -21.68
N VAL A 217 -9.61 17.19 -22.46
CA VAL A 217 -8.23 17.15 -21.96
C VAL A 217 -7.64 18.56 -22.01
N GLU A 218 -7.15 19.05 -20.89
CA GLU A 218 -6.46 20.34 -20.74
C GLU A 218 -5.00 20.08 -20.33
N HIS A 219 -4.05 20.54 -21.15
CA HIS A 219 -2.65 20.56 -20.73
C HIS A 219 -2.43 21.75 -19.78
N VAL A 220 -1.79 21.49 -18.65
CA VAL A 220 -1.55 22.48 -17.59
C VAL A 220 -0.15 22.35 -17.03
N ASP A 221 0.43 23.44 -16.53
CA ASP A 221 1.72 23.40 -15.83
C ASP A 221 1.59 22.91 -14.37
N ALA A 222 0.40 23.09 -13.78
CA ALA A 222 0.10 22.69 -12.41
C ALA A 222 -1.41 22.52 -12.19
N ILE A 223 -1.76 21.68 -11.20
CA ILE A 223 -3.11 21.46 -10.70
C ILE A 223 -3.21 22.13 -9.32
N SER A 224 -3.87 23.29 -9.27
CA SER A 224 -3.83 24.21 -8.13
C SER A 224 -4.76 23.88 -6.97
N ASP A 225 -5.74 23.00 -7.17
CA ASP A 225 -6.69 22.57 -6.13
C ASP A 225 -6.08 21.60 -5.12
N GLU A 226 -5.04 20.85 -5.51
CA GLU A 226 -4.40 19.88 -4.63
C GLU A 226 -2.96 19.58 -5.08
N GLU A 227 -1.97 20.07 -4.31
CA GLU A 227 -0.53 19.93 -4.63
C GLU A 227 -0.10 18.46 -4.86
N GLY A 228 -0.79 17.51 -4.21
CA GLY A 228 -0.54 16.08 -4.38
C GLY A 228 -0.73 15.58 -5.82
N LYS A 229 -1.72 16.12 -6.56
CA LYS A 229 -1.98 15.72 -7.96
C LYS A 229 -0.82 16.16 -8.86
N THR A 230 -0.42 17.44 -8.72
CA THR A 230 0.73 18.00 -9.44
C THR A 230 1.98 17.18 -9.18
N ARG A 231 2.28 16.91 -7.91
CA ARG A 231 3.48 16.16 -7.53
C ARG A 231 3.49 14.74 -8.09
N LEU A 232 2.36 14.03 -8.08
CA LEU A 232 2.29 12.67 -8.59
C LEU A 232 2.44 12.61 -10.12
N GLN A 233 1.83 13.55 -10.87
CA GLN A 233 2.07 13.61 -12.31
C GLN A 233 3.53 13.93 -12.63
N LEU A 234 4.16 14.87 -11.91
CA LEU A 234 5.59 15.17 -12.11
C LEU A 234 6.50 13.98 -11.79
N ILE A 235 6.20 13.19 -10.76
CA ILE A 235 6.94 11.95 -10.46
C ILE A 235 6.84 10.96 -11.64
N ILE A 236 5.68 10.86 -12.29
CA ILE A 236 5.49 10.05 -13.49
C ILE A 236 6.30 10.61 -14.66
N GLU A 237 6.14 11.90 -14.96
CA GLU A 237 6.82 12.57 -16.09
C GLU A 237 8.35 12.60 -15.95
N HIS A 238 8.89 12.50 -14.74
CA HIS A 238 10.33 12.36 -14.53
C HIS A 238 10.83 10.89 -14.61
N GLY A 239 9.96 9.93 -14.94
CA GLY A 239 10.32 8.51 -15.03
C GLY A 239 10.57 7.84 -13.68
N GLN A 240 10.11 8.45 -12.58
CA GLN A 240 10.39 8.01 -11.22
C GLN A 240 9.19 7.26 -10.63
N SER A 241 8.52 6.43 -11.41
CA SER A 241 7.25 5.81 -11.01
C SER A 241 7.16 4.32 -11.34
N LEU A 242 8.30 3.72 -11.69
CA LEU A 242 8.43 2.29 -11.95
C LEU A 242 8.82 1.55 -10.67
N VAL A 243 8.20 0.38 -10.44
CA VAL A 243 8.57 -0.51 -9.32
C VAL A 243 9.79 -1.38 -9.61
N VAL A 244 9.99 -1.74 -10.88
CA VAL A 244 11.12 -2.52 -11.40
C VAL A 244 11.58 -1.92 -12.72
N GLN A 245 12.87 -2.05 -13.05
CA GLN A 245 13.35 -1.60 -14.36
C GLN A 245 12.80 -2.48 -15.48
N GLU A 246 12.82 -1.99 -16.73
CA GLU A 246 12.39 -2.78 -17.89
C GLU A 246 13.27 -4.04 -18.03
N GLY A 247 12.62 -5.20 -18.11
CA GLY A 247 13.28 -6.51 -18.18
C GLY A 247 13.59 -7.16 -16.82
N GLU A 248 13.37 -6.46 -15.70
CA GLU A 248 13.51 -7.06 -14.36
C GLU A 248 12.25 -7.83 -13.93
N ALA A 249 12.45 -8.90 -13.16
CA ALA A 249 11.36 -9.72 -12.67
C ALA A 249 10.62 -9.06 -11.50
N THR A 250 9.29 -9.09 -11.56
CA THR A 250 8.42 -8.70 -10.45
C THR A 250 8.19 -9.88 -9.50
N SER A 251 7.72 -9.58 -8.29
CA SER A 251 7.26 -10.58 -7.34
C SER A 251 5.92 -11.22 -7.72
N ASN A 252 5.26 -10.75 -8.78
CA ASN A 252 3.99 -11.30 -9.27
C ASN A 252 4.06 -12.81 -9.50
N ALA A 253 5.21 -13.32 -9.96
CA ALA A 253 5.40 -14.74 -10.27
C ALA A 253 5.20 -15.68 -9.06
N LEU A 254 5.34 -15.16 -7.83
CA LEU A 254 5.10 -15.93 -6.61
C LEU A 254 3.64 -16.35 -6.45
N TRP A 255 2.70 -15.55 -6.98
CA TRP A 255 1.27 -15.86 -6.97
C TRP A 255 0.85 -16.40 -8.35
N THR A 256 1.35 -17.60 -8.65
CA THR A 256 1.18 -18.23 -9.96
C THR A 256 -0.29 -18.44 -10.31
N GLY A 257 -0.67 -18.09 -11.54
CA GLY A 257 -2.04 -18.23 -12.05
C GLY A 257 -2.98 -17.09 -11.67
N HIS A 258 -2.54 -16.12 -10.85
CA HIS A 258 -3.32 -14.91 -10.59
C HIS A 258 -3.35 -14.02 -11.82
N ALA A 259 -4.55 -13.57 -12.20
CA ALA A 259 -4.75 -12.57 -13.24
C ALA A 259 -4.76 -11.18 -12.60
N TRP A 260 -3.70 -10.41 -12.85
CA TRP A 260 -3.55 -9.06 -12.34
C TRP A 260 -4.46 -8.09 -13.10
N LYS A 261 -5.17 -7.23 -12.37
CA LYS A 261 -6.11 -6.27 -12.93
C LYS A 261 -5.34 -5.15 -13.62
N GLY A 262 -5.59 -4.99 -14.92
CA GLY A 262 -5.15 -3.80 -15.66
C GLY A 262 -5.95 -2.56 -15.27
N VAL A 263 -5.52 -1.39 -15.74
CA VAL A 263 -6.16 -0.09 -15.51
C VAL A 263 -7.62 -0.10 -15.95
N LYS A 264 -7.90 -0.56 -17.17
CA LYS A 264 -9.26 -0.57 -17.71
C LYS A 264 -10.21 -1.38 -16.82
N GLU A 265 -9.83 -2.62 -16.48
CA GLU A 265 -10.61 -3.49 -15.60
C GLU A 265 -10.72 -2.89 -14.18
N GLY A 266 -9.59 -2.47 -13.61
CA GLY A 266 -9.51 -1.94 -12.25
C GLY A 266 -10.28 -0.63 -12.04
N LEU A 267 -10.50 0.15 -13.10
CA LEU A 267 -11.30 1.37 -13.07
C LEU A 267 -12.76 1.15 -13.54
N GLY A 268 -13.09 -0.04 -14.07
CA GLY A 268 -14.42 -0.32 -14.62
C GLY A 268 -14.77 0.50 -15.86
N LEU A 269 -13.78 0.72 -16.74
CA LEU A 269 -13.89 1.51 -17.99
C LEU A 269 -14.15 0.64 -19.23
#